data_AF-A0A212RMW1-F1
#
_entry.id   AF-A0A212RMW1-F1
#
_cell.length_a   1.000
_cell.length_b   1.000
_cell.length_c   1.000
_cell.angle_alpha   90.00
_cell.angle_beta   90.00
_cell.angle_gamma   90.00
#
_symmetry.space_group_name_H-M   'P 1'
#
loop_
_entity.id
_entity.type
_entity.pdbx_description
1 polymer ?
#
loop_
_entity_poly.entity_id
_entity_poly.type
_entity_poly.pdbx_seq_one_letter_code
_entity_poly.pdbx_strand_id
1 'polypeptide(L)'
;MMRGWVYSGELGTDELAQLIERLPKRVILSWELARLDFPKGLELRDAGCAFNREAEIRWEKIAERRCRVWVLSDSERNDLPDTLKSVDGDWEISECETRLINLEDKRFAPQFDLYPVANRPEAQLMCRVFYRDKIATFVSPREVKTDAQESEC
;
A
#
# COMPACT_ATOMS: atom_id res chain seq x y z
N MET A 1 16.99 -8.90 7.86
CA MET A 1 15.91 -8.04 8.38
C MET A 1 16.50 -6.66 8.60
N MET A 2 15.77 -5.63 8.25
CA MET A 2 16.17 -4.23 8.50
C MET A 2 15.13 -3.59 9.43
N ARG A 3 15.46 -2.44 10.03
CA ARG A 3 14.49 -1.70 10.85
C ARG A 3 13.32 -1.23 9.97
N GLY A 4 12.12 -1.27 10.51
CA GLY A 4 10.92 -0.67 9.90
C GLY A 4 10.42 0.49 10.75
N TRP A 5 9.61 1.36 10.14
CA TRP A 5 8.95 2.47 10.84
C TRP A 5 7.46 2.44 10.54
N VAL A 6 6.66 2.45 11.62
CA VAL A 6 5.21 2.46 11.53
C VAL A 6 4.70 3.68 12.28
N TYR A 7 3.87 4.48 11.60
CA TYR A 7 3.21 5.63 12.18
C TYR A 7 1.70 5.43 12.10
N SER A 8 0.96 5.95 13.08
CA SER A 8 -0.50 5.91 13.04
C SER A 8 -1.13 7.16 13.65
N GLY A 9 -2.34 7.48 13.20
CA GLY A 9 -3.12 8.57 13.74
C GLY A 9 -4.42 8.76 12.97
N GLU A 10 -5.08 9.89 13.21
CA GLU A 10 -6.26 10.31 12.48
C GLU A 10 -5.93 11.53 11.63
N LEU A 11 -6.39 11.53 10.39
CA LEU A 11 -6.28 12.65 9.45
C LEU A 11 -7.65 13.05 8.92
N GLY A 12 -7.78 14.34 8.59
CA GLY A 12 -8.83 14.79 7.69
C GLY A 12 -8.65 14.19 6.29
N THR A 13 -9.74 14.08 5.52
CA THR A 13 -9.69 13.57 4.14
C THR A 13 -8.74 14.39 3.27
N ASP A 14 -8.71 15.71 3.44
CA ASP A 14 -7.86 16.62 2.66
C ASP A 14 -6.38 16.47 3.07
N GLU A 15 -6.10 16.24 4.35
CA GLU A 15 -4.75 15.99 4.85
C GLU A 15 -4.21 14.64 4.36
N LEU A 16 -5.05 13.60 4.40
CA LEU A 16 -4.74 12.29 3.83
C LEU A 16 -4.46 12.42 2.32
N ALA A 17 -5.28 13.20 1.62
CA ALA A 17 -5.10 13.42 0.19
C ALA A 17 -3.73 14.05 -0.12
N GLN A 18 -3.38 15.11 0.60
CA GLN A 18 -2.08 15.77 0.47
C GLN A 18 -0.91 14.84 0.83
N LEU A 19 -1.06 14.00 1.86
CA LEU A 19 -0.05 13.02 2.25
C LEU A 19 0.18 11.98 1.15
N ILE A 20 -0.90 11.49 0.54
CA ILE A 20 -0.84 10.55 -0.58
C ILE A 20 -0.22 11.22 -1.81
N GLU A 21 -0.54 12.47 -2.11
CA GLU A 21 0.02 13.20 -3.24
C GLU A 21 1.54 13.35 -3.17
N ARG A 22 2.09 13.48 -1.97
CA ARG A 22 3.54 13.53 -1.72
C ARG A 22 4.24 12.19 -1.94
N LEU A 23 3.51 11.08 -2.08
CA LEU A 23 4.08 9.78 -2.40
C LEU A 23 4.30 9.66 -3.91
N PRO A 24 5.56 9.70 -4.40
CA PRO A 24 5.84 9.70 -5.84
C PRO A 24 5.60 8.33 -6.45
N LYS A 25 5.15 8.32 -7.72
CA LYS A 25 4.93 7.10 -8.54
C LYS A 25 4.10 6.03 -7.80
N ARG A 26 3.20 6.47 -6.95
CA ARG A 26 2.36 5.59 -6.14
C ARG A 26 1.36 4.82 -6.98
N VAL A 27 1.06 3.61 -6.54
CA VAL A 27 -0.16 2.88 -6.90
C VAL A 27 -1.20 3.18 -5.82
N ILE A 28 -2.44 3.43 -6.22
CA ILE A 28 -3.56 3.62 -5.30
C ILE A 28 -4.53 2.47 -5.51
N LEU A 29 -4.78 1.72 -4.44
CA LEU A 29 -5.85 0.74 -4.35
C LEU A 29 -6.88 1.29 -3.36
N SER A 30 -8.14 1.42 -3.78
CA SER A 30 -9.19 1.92 -2.90
C SER A 30 -10.44 1.06 -3.01
N TRP A 31 -11.13 0.88 -1.88
CA TRP A 31 -12.31 0.04 -1.81
C TRP A 31 -13.38 0.59 -0.87
N GLU A 32 -14.64 0.29 -1.19
CA GLU A 32 -15.84 0.55 -0.40
C GLU A 32 -16.83 -0.57 -0.66
N LEU A 33 -17.34 -1.21 0.41
CA LEU A 33 -18.22 -2.37 0.33
C LEU A 33 -17.65 -3.47 -0.59
N ALA A 34 -18.35 -3.75 -1.69
CA ALA A 34 -17.96 -4.74 -2.68
C ALA A 34 -17.16 -4.14 -3.85
N ARG A 35 -16.89 -2.82 -3.89
CA ARG A 35 -16.14 -2.18 -4.97
C ARG A 35 -14.67 -2.09 -4.59
N LEU A 36 -13.80 -2.65 -5.41
CA LEU A 36 -12.35 -2.55 -5.31
C LEU A 36 -11.78 -2.15 -6.66
N ASP A 37 -11.10 -1.01 -6.73
CA ASP A 37 -10.52 -0.50 -7.96
C ASP A 37 -9.20 0.23 -7.76
N PHE A 38 -8.51 0.45 -8.88
CA PHE A 38 -7.32 1.28 -8.99
C PHE A 38 -7.70 2.58 -9.69
N PRO A 39 -8.09 3.63 -8.94
CA PRO A 39 -8.57 4.86 -9.55
C PRO A 39 -7.46 5.55 -10.36
N LYS A 40 -7.84 6.16 -11.50
CA LYS A 40 -6.89 6.92 -12.35
C LYS A 40 -6.36 8.19 -11.68
N GLY A 41 -7.08 8.67 -10.66
CA GLY A 41 -6.71 9.80 -9.83
C GLY A 41 -6.86 9.47 -8.35
N LEU A 42 -6.84 10.49 -7.50
CA LEU A 42 -7.01 10.32 -6.07
C LEU A 42 -8.50 10.25 -5.72
N GLU A 43 -9.01 9.02 -5.57
CA GLU A 43 -10.35 8.77 -5.03
C GLU A 43 -10.21 8.05 -3.70
N LEU A 44 -10.51 8.75 -2.60
CA LEU A 44 -10.46 8.20 -1.25
C LEU A 44 -11.81 7.56 -0.90
N ARG A 45 -11.95 6.26 -1.16
CA ARG A 45 -13.09 5.48 -0.67
C ARG A 45 -12.94 5.16 0.82
N ASP A 46 -13.89 4.41 1.36
CA ASP A 46 -13.94 4.03 2.77
C ASP A 46 -12.66 3.38 3.29
N ALA A 47 -11.93 2.65 2.46
CA ALA A 47 -10.59 2.19 2.81
C ALA A 47 -9.70 2.10 1.58
N GLY A 48 -8.40 1.95 1.82
CA GLY A 48 -7.44 1.89 0.74
C GLY A 48 -6.00 1.86 1.21
N CYS A 49 -5.12 1.71 0.23
CA CYS A 49 -3.72 2.01 0.40
C CYS A 49 -3.14 2.70 -0.83
N ALA A 50 -2.18 3.58 -0.58
CA ALA A 50 -1.32 4.17 -1.59
C ALA A 50 0.10 3.73 -1.27
N PHE A 51 0.79 3.13 -2.23
CA PHE A 51 2.11 2.56 -1.98
C PHE A 51 3.08 2.79 -3.12
N ASN A 52 4.36 2.79 -2.79
CA ASN A 52 5.47 2.72 -3.71
C ASN A 52 6.58 1.86 -3.10
N ARG A 53 7.76 1.83 -3.74
CA ARG A 53 8.90 1.02 -3.28
C ARG A 53 9.34 1.31 -1.83
N GLU A 54 9.08 2.50 -1.30
CA GLU A 54 9.63 2.98 -0.04
C GLU A 54 8.61 2.98 1.10
N ALA A 55 7.33 3.21 0.80
CA ALA A 55 6.31 3.35 1.82
C ALA A 55 4.91 2.94 1.35
N GLU A 56 4.04 2.66 2.32
CA GLU A 56 2.60 2.49 2.16
C GLU A 56 1.89 3.44 3.11
N ILE A 57 0.90 4.15 2.60
CA ILE A 57 -0.09 4.90 3.37
C ILE A 57 -1.39 4.10 3.28
N ARG A 58 -1.84 3.54 4.39
CA ARG A 58 -3.10 2.80 4.50
C ARG A 58 -4.12 3.64 5.24
N TRP A 59 -5.37 3.61 4.81
CA TRP A 59 -6.44 4.33 5.48
C TRP A 59 -7.72 3.52 5.64
N GLU A 60 -8.50 3.93 6.62
CA GLU A 60 -9.86 3.48 6.90
C GLU A 60 -10.68 4.69 7.36
N LYS A 61 -11.81 4.95 6.73
CA LYS A 61 -12.73 6.03 7.06
C LYS A 61 -13.45 5.70 8.36
N ILE A 62 -13.39 6.64 9.31
CA ILE A 62 -14.03 6.51 10.63
C ILE A 62 -15.19 7.50 10.81
N ALA A 63 -15.21 8.58 10.02
CA ALA A 63 -16.32 9.51 9.91
C ALA A 63 -16.28 10.20 8.53
N GLU A 64 -17.30 10.99 8.19
CA GLU A 64 -17.46 11.62 6.86
C GLU A 64 -16.18 12.32 6.35
N ARG A 65 -15.45 13.00 7.25
CA ARG A 65 -14.21 13.72 6.93
C ARG A 65 -13.01 13.29 7.78
N ARG A 66 -13.04 12.07 8.31
CA ARG A 66 -11.93 11.54 9.11
C ARG A 66 -11.57 10.12 8.73
N CYS A 67 -10.27 9.89 8.64
CA CYS A 67 -9.69 8.60 8.39
C CYS A 67 -8.71 8.24 9.51
N ARG A 68 -8.73 6.98 9.94
CA ARG A 68 -7.59 6.36 10.61
C ARG A 68 -6.56 6.02 9.55
N VAL A 69 -5.30 6.37 9.82
CA VAL A 69 -4.21 6.27 8.84
C VAL A 69 -3.04 5.55 9.48
N TRP A 70 -2.40 4.68 8.69
CA TRP A 70 -1.11 4.08 8.99
C TRP A 70 -0.11 4.41 7.90
N VAL A 71 1.12 4.71 8.27
CA VAL A 71 2.25 4.86 7.34
C VAL A 71 3.29 3.82 7.66
N LEU A 72 3.58 2.93 6.72
CA LEU A 72 4.55 1.85 6.85
C LEU A 72 5.75 2.14 5.94
N SER A 73 6.89 2.48 6.53
CA SER A 73 8.05 3.03 5.84
C SER A 73 9.31 2.18 6.06
N ASP A 74 10.13 2.08 5.02
CA ASP A 74 11.47 1.46 5.06
C ASP A 74 12.54 2.41 5.64
N SER A 75 12.16 3.66 5.97
CA SER A 75 13.03 4.68 6.59
C SER A 75 12.24 5.55 7.57
N GLU A 76 12.95 6.17 8.52
CA GLU A 76 12.36 7.16 9.43
C GLU A 76 11.84 8.37 8.65
N ARG A 77 10.63 8.82 9.00
CA ARG A 77 9.96 9.94 8.35
C ARG A 77 9.79 11.10 9.31
N ASN A 78 10.39 12.23 8.95
CA ASN A 78 10.27 13.52 9.65
C ASN A 78 9.33 14.49 8.93
N ASP A 79 8.68 14.05 7.84
CA ASP A 79 7.84 14.85 6.94
C ASP A 79 6.34 14.59 7.14
N LEU A 80 5.98 13.80 8.15
CA LEU A 80 4.59 13.44 8.46
C LEU A 80 3.90 14.52 9.30
N PRO A 81 2.57 14.69 9.18
CA PRO A 81 1.79 15.52 10.07
C PRO A 81 1.97 15.12 11.55
N ASP A 82 1.95 16.09 12.46
CA ASP A 82 2.14 15.86 13.90
C ASP A 82 1.11 14.89 14.50
N THR A 83 -0.04 14.71 13.86
CA THR A 83 -1.10 13.77 14.27
C THR A 83 -0.71 12.31 14.03
N LEU A 84 0.24 12.03 13.13
CA LEU A 84 0.77 10.68 12.91
C LEU A 84 1.95 10.44 13.85
N LYS A 85 1.73 9.66 14.90
CA LYS A 85 2.75 9.30 15.88
C LYS A 85 3.39 7.96 15.55
N SER A 86 4.66 7.81 15.88
CA SER A 86 5.33 6.51 15.83
C SER A 86 4.57 5.52 16.70
N VAL A 87 4.35 4.32 16.16
CA VAL A 87 3.75 3.21 16.91
C VAL A 87 4.85 2.51 17.68
N ASP A 88 4.70 2.41 19.01
CA ASP A 88 5.69 1.79 19.88
C ASP A 88 5.99 0.33 19.53
N GLY A 89 7.19 -0.14 19.84
CA GLY A 89 7.64 -1.53 19.67
C GLY A 89 8.85 -1.65 18.77
N ASP A 90 9.47 -2.84 18.80
CA ASP A 90 10.64 -3.13 17.96
C ASP A 90 10.16 -3.60 16.58
N TRP A 91 10.26 -2.69 15.61
CA TRP A 91 9.82 -2.92 14.24
C TRP A 91 10.96 -3.40 13.34
N GLU A 92 10.75 -4.57 12.75
CA GLU A 92 11.64 -5.15 11.74
C GLU A 92 10.87 -5.43 10.45
N ILE A 93 11.53 -5.29 9.31
CA ILE A 93 10.97 -5.63 8.00
C ILE A 93 11.79 -6.69 7.28
N SER A 94 11.08 -7.54 6.56
CA SER A 94 11.63 -8.48 5.58
C SER A 94 10.98 -8.28 4.22
N GLU A 95 11.77 -8.43 3.17
CA GLU A 95 11.26 -8.49 1.81
C GLU A 95 10.53 -9.83 1.57
N CYS A 96 9.43 -9.80 0.81
CA CYS A 96 8.71 -10.98 0.36
C CYS A 96 8.12 -10.71 -1.03
N GLU A 97 8.32 -11.65 -1.95
CA GLU A 97 7.74 -11.61 -3.30
C GLU A 97 6.57 -12.59 -3.38
N THR A 98 5.45 -12.14 -3.93
CA THR A 98 4.27 -12.99 -4.16
C THR A 98 3.76 -12.84 -5.57
N ARG A 99 3.17 -13.92 -6.11
CA ARG A 99 2.42 -13.86 -7.37
C ARG A 99 1.02 -13.34 -7.10
N LEU A 100 0.55 -12.42 -7.94
CA LEU A 100 -0.84 -11.99 -7.92
C LEU A 100 -1.69 -13.00 -8.71
N ILE A 101 -3.00 -13.01 -8.45
CA ILE A 101 -3.95 -13.88 -9.14
C ILE A 101 -3.95 -13.52 -10.63
N ASN A 102 -3.93 -14.51 -11.53
CA ASN A 102 -4.19 -14.24 -12.94
C ASN A 102 -5.65 -13.78 -13.10
N LEU A 103 -5.86 -12.56 -13.60
CA LEU A 103 -7.19 -11.96 -13.76
C LEU A 103 -8.06 -12.66 -14.83
N GLU A 104 -7.46 -13.45 -15.73
CA GLU A 104 -8.17 -14.25 -16.73
C GLU A 104 -8.55 -15.66 -16.22
N ASP A 105 -8.10 -16.03 -15.02
CA ASP A 105 -8.43 -17.32 -14.43
C ASP A 105 -9.92 -17.38 -14.04
N LYS A 106 -10.66 -18.25 -14.73
CA LYS A 106 -12.11 -18.44 -14.60
C LYS A 106 -12.58 -18.84 -13.19
N ARG A 107 -11.66 -19.23 -12.30
CA ARG A 107 -11.96 -19.50 -10.88
C ARG A 107 -12.22 -18.22 -10.09
N PHE A 108 -11.81 -17.08 -10.60
CA PHE A 108 -11.95 -15.78 -9.97
C PHE A 108 -12.81 -14.85 -10.82
N ALA A 109 -13.47 -13.89 -10.17
CA ALA A 109 -14.26 -12.84 -10.83
C ALA A 109 -13.70 -11.47 -10.42
N PRO A 110 -12.54 -11.06 -10.95
CA PRO A 110 -11.93 -9.79 -10.60
C PRO A 110 -12.79 -8.60 -11.08
N GLN A 111 -12.63 -7.46 -10.42
CA GLN A 111 -13.41 -6.24 -10.72
C GLN A 111 -12.68 -5.30 -11.70
N PHE A 112 -11.54 -5.73 -12.21
CA PHE A 112 -10.68 -5.01 -13.13
C PHE A 112 -9.94 -6.00 -14.01
N ASP A 113 -9.59 -5.58 -15.23
CA ASP A 113 -9.07 -6.48 -16.27
C ASP A 113 -7.54 -6.61 -16.24
N LEU A 114 -6.84 -5.60 -15.73
CA LEU A 114 -5.37 -5.52 -15.74
C LEU A 114 -4.84 -4.96 -14.42
N TYR A 115 -3.71 -5.50 -13.95
CA TYR A 115 -2.98 -4.88 -12.84
C TYR A 115 -2.40 -3.52 -13.29
N PRO A 116 -2.54 -2.46 -12.48
CA PRO A 116 -1.94 -1.17 -12.80
C PRO A 116 -0.42 -1.29 -12.81
N VAL A 117 0.25 -0.38 -13.52
CA VAL A 117 1.71 -0.36 -13.75
C VAL A 117 2.20 -1.50 -14.65
N ALA A 118 1.81 -2.75 -14.38
CA ALA A 118 2.14 -3.90 -15.21
C ALA A 118 1.41 -3.89 -16.56
N ASN A 119 0.17 -3.36 -16.60
CA ASN A 119 -0.71 -3.38 -17.77
C ASN A 119 -0.88 -4.80 -18.35
N ARG A 120 -1.00 -5.80 -17.45
CA ARG A 120 -1.12 -7.23 -17.76
C ARG A 120 -2.08 -7.92 -16.77
N PRO A 121 -2.70 -9.05 -17.16
CA PRO A 121 -3.56 -9.84 -16.27
C PRO A 121 -2.78 -10.65 -15.22
N GLU A 122 -1.47 -10.79 -15.40
CA GLU A 122 -0.55 -11.45 -14.47
C GLU A 122 0.53 -10.46 -14.03
N ALA A 123 0.87 -10.51 -12.75
CA ALA A 123 1.96 -9.73 -12.18
C ALA A 123 2.46 -10.36 -10.88
N GLN A 124 3.65 -9.94 -10.46
CA GLN A 124 4.17 -10.21 -9.12
C GLN A 124 4.09 -8.94 -8.29
N LEU A 125 4.01 -9.11 -6.98
CA LEU A 125 4.00 -8.02 -6.02
C LEU A 125 5.14 -8.23 -5.04
N MET A 126 6.04 -7.25 -5.01
CA MET A 126 7.01 -7.12 -3.95
C MET A 126 6.36 -6.48 -2.74
N CYS A 127 6.60 -7.05 -1.57
CA CYS A 127 6.06 -6.63 -0.30
C CYS A 127 7.18 -6.41 0.74
N ARG A 128 6.82 -5.69 1.80
CA ARG A 128 7.52 -5.71 3.08
C ARG A 128 6.61 -6.34 4.12
N VAL A 129 7.10 -7.34 4.83
CA VAL A 129 6.42 -7.87 6.01
C VAL A 129 7.00 -7.15 7.22
N PHE A 130 6.15 -6.42 7.95
CA PHE A 130 6.50 -5.73 9.19
C PHE A 130 6.21 -6.64 10.37
N TYR A 131 7.23 -6.83 11.21
CA TYR A 131 7.18 -7.57 12.45
C TYR A 131 7.26 -6.58 13.60
N ARG A 132 6.32 -6.66 14.54
CA ARG A 132 6.37 -5.97 15.82
C ARG A 132 6.76 -6.99 16.87
N ASP A 133 7.88 -6.79 17.55
CA ASP A 133 8.35 -7.70 18.59
C ASP A 133 8.39 -9.17 18.09
N LYS A 134 8.89 -9.36 16.86
CA LYS A 134 8.97 -10.64 16.11
C LYS A 134 7.64 -11.22 15.61
N ILE A 135 6.51 -10.54 15.80
CA ILE A 135 5.19 -10.98 15.31
C ILE A 135 4.85 -10.27 14.01
N ALA A 136 4.63 -11.03 12.93
CA ALA A 136 4.17 -10.48 11.65
C ALA A 136 2.83 -9.75 11.84
N THR A 137 2.84 -8.43 11.63
CA THR A 137 1.71 -7.54 11.92
C THR A 137 1.14 -6.93 10.64
N PHE A 138 1.99 -6.53 9.70
CA PHE A 138 1.54 -6.00 8.41
C PHE A 138 2.25 -6.67 7.24
N VAL A 139 1.49 -6.91 6.17
CA VAL A 139 2.05 -7.10 4.83
C VAL A 139 1.78 -5.82 4.06
N SER A 140 2.85 -5.21 3.58
CA SER A 140 2.82 -3.90 2.94
C SER A 140 3.21 -4.03 1.46
N PRO A 141 2.29 -3.79 0.50
CA PRO A 141 2.63 -3.76 -0.91
C PRO A 141 3.67 -2.67 -1.20
N ARG A 142 4.61 -2.93 -2.10
CA ARG A 142 5.66 -1.98 -2.50
C ARG A 142 5.73 -1.74 -3.99
N GLU A 143 5.82 -2.82 -4.75
CA GLU A 143 6.10 -2.71 -6.18
C GLU A 143 5.45 -3.84 -6.96
N VAL A 144 4.82 -3.48 -8.06
CA VAL A 144 4.33 -4.44 -9.06
C VAL A 144 5.47 -4.75 -10.02
N LYS A 145 5.86 -6.03 -10.11
CA LYS A 145 6.81 -6.54 -11.10
C LYS A 145 6.07 -7.31 -12.18
N THR A 146 6.63 -7.34 -13.39
CA THR A 146 6.19 -8.25 -14.45
C THR A 146 7.21 -9.37 -14.59
N ASP A 147 6.76 -10.57 -14.96
CA ASP A 147 7.64 -11.65 -15.39
C ASP A 147 8.22 -11.29 -16.76
N ALA A 148 9.18 -10.37 -16.76
CA ALA A 148 10.01 -9.98 -17.90
C ALA A 148 11.27 -9.25 -17.39
N GLN A 149 12.19 -9.99 -16.77
CA GLN A 149 13.56 -9.84 -17.23
C GLN A 149 13.61 -10.58 -18.57
N GLU A 150 13.35 -9.87 -19.66
CA GLU A 150 13.95 -10.27 -20.93
C GLU A 150 15.46 -10.28 -20.65
N SER A 151 16.01 -11.48 -20.50
CA SER A 151 17.45 -11.66 -20.57
C SER A 151 17.84 -11.16 -21.94
N GLU A 152 18.53 -10.02 -21.99
CA GLU A 152 19.20 -9.56 -23.20
C GLU A 152 20.05 -10.74 -23.72
N CYS A 153 19.70 -11.23 -24.90
CA CYS A 153 20.50 -12.13 -25.73
C CYS A 153 20.85 -11.38 -27.01
#